data_AF-A0A0M8WHI5-F1
#
_entry.id   AF-A0A0M8WHI5-F1
#
_cell.length_a   1.000
_cell.length_b   1.000
_cell.length_c   1.000
_cell.angle_alpha   90.00
_cell.angle_beta   90.00
_cell.angle_gamma   90.00
#
_symmetry.space_group_name_H-M   'P 1'
#
loop_
_entity.id
_entity.type
_entity.pdbx_description
1 polymer ?
#
loop_
_entity_poly.entity_id
_entity_poly.type
_entity_poly.pdbx_seq_one_letter_code
_entity_poly.pdbx_strand_id
1 'polypeptide(L)' 'MSALRMVRAEDLEETRLAEVDTEFLEMYGPDWASWEPWKRVQYIAAIERVHAEFAPQQGQVAA' A
#
# COMPACT_ATOMS: atom_id res chain seq x y z
N MET A 1 -18.69 -27.57 -0.49
CA MET A 1 -18.10 -26.87 0.67
C MET A 1 -17.58 -25.53 0.18
N SER A 2 -18.45 -24.51 0.11
CA SER A 2 -18.04 -23.19 -0.36
C SER A 2 -17.28 -22.48 0.75
N ALA A 3 -15.96 -22.60 0.73
CA ALA A 3 -15.09 -21.68 1.44
C ALA A 3 -15.11 -20.35 0.68
N LEU A 4 -16.17 -19.56 0.88
CA LEU A 4 -16.11 -18.12 0.67
C LEU A 4 -15.01 -17.63 1.62
N ARG A 5 -13.78 -17.58 1.10
CA ARG A 5 -12.63 -17.02 1.78
C ARG A 5 -13.02 -15.57 2.06
N MET A 6 -13.40 -15.28 3.30
CA MET A 6 -13.53 -13.90 3.77
C MET A 6 -12.12 -13.32 3.64
N VAL A 7 -11.86 -12.65 2.51
CA VAL A 7 -10.62 -11.91 2.31
C VAL A 7 -10.64 -10.81 3.36
N ARG A 8 -9.65 -10.84 4.25
CA ARG A 8 -9.57 -9.84 5.29
C ARG A 8 -9.09 -8.52 4.69
N ALA A 9 -9.44 -7.39 5.32
CA ALA A 9 -9.01 -6.08 4.84
C ALA A 9 -7.47 -5.99 4.82
N GLU A 10 -6.82 -6.65 5.78
CA GLU A 10 -5.37 -6.76 5.88
C GLU A 10 -4.77 -7.53 4.69
N ASP A 11 -5.45 -8.57 4.17
CA ASP A 11 -4.97 -9.32 3.00
C ASP A 11 -5.04 -8.47 1.71
N LEU A 12 -6.03 -7.57 1.63
CA LEU A 12 -6.18 -6.62 0.53
C LEU A 12 -5.15 -5.49 0.62
N GLU A 13 -4.89 -4.98 1.83
CA GLU A 13 -3.86 -3.99 2.08
C GLU A 13 -2.48 -4.55 1.69
N GLU A 14 -2.14 -5.77 2.12
CA GLU A 14 -0.88 -6.42 1.77
C GLU A 14 -0.73 -6.61 0.24
N THR A 15 -1.81 -7.03 -0.42
CA THR A 15 -1.83 -7.13 -1.89
C THR A 15 -1.57 -5.78 -2.55
N ARG A 16 -2.20 -4.70 -2.06
CA ARG A 16 -2.02 -3.37 -2.62
C ARG A 16 -0.62 -2.80 -2.38
N LEU A 17 -0.02 -3.07 -1.22
CA LEU A 17 1.38 -2.71 -0.95
C LEU A 17 2.33 -3.43 -1.91
N ALA A 18 2.11 -4.72 -2.18
CA ALA A 18 2.91 -5.48 -3.13
C ALA A 18 2.78 -4.96 -4.58
N GLU A 19 1.61 -4.46 -4.97
CA GLU A 19 1.42 -3.78 -6.25
C GLU A 19 2.23 -2.48 -6.33
N VAL A 20 2.20 -1.65 -5.27
CA VAL A 20 3.02 -0.42 -5.19
C VAL A 20 4.52 -0.76 -5.27
N ASP A 21 4.97 -1.79 -4.57
CA ASP A 21 6.36 -2.27 -4.67
C ASP A 21 6.70 -2.63 -6.12
N THR A 22 5.86 -3.44 -6.76
CA THR A 22 6.08 -3.86 -8.15
C THR A 22 6.15 -2.68 -9.11
N GLU A 23 5.19 -1.74 -9.03
CA GLU A 23 5.15 -0.54 -9.88
C GLU A 23 6.44 0.29 -9.76
N PHE A 24 6.96 0.48 -8.55
CA PHE A 24 8.16 1.28 -8.34
C PHE A 24 9.45 0.54 -8.70
N LEU A 25 9.52 -0.78 -8.47
CA LEU A 25 10.65 -1.60 -8.92
C LEU A 25 10.72 -1.65 -10.45
N GLU A 26 9.58 -1.71 -11.14
CA GLU A 26 9.52 -1.64 -12.61
C GLU A 26 9.94 -0.27 -13.14
N MET A 27 9.54 0.81 -12.47
CA MET A 27 9.81 2.17 -12.92
C MET A 27 11.26 2.62 -12.65
N TYR A 28 11.82 2.26 -11.49
CA TYR A 28 13.09 2.80 -11.00
C TYR A 28 14.19 1.75 -10.81
N GLY A 29 13.86 0.48 -10.98
CA GLY A 29 14.76 -0.64 -10.78
C GLY A 29 14.76 -1.14 -9.33
N PRO A 30 15.33 -2.34 -9.10
CA PRO A 30 15.23 -3.02 -7.82
C PRO A 30 16.13 -2.46 -6.71
N ASP A 31 17.11 -1.64 -7.07
CA ASP A 31 18.07 -1.10 -6.10
C ASP A 31 17.58 0.23 -5.51
N TRP A 32 16.94 0.15 -4.35
CA TRP A 32 16.51 1.32 -3.57
C TRP A 32 17.63 2.33 -3.30
N ALA A 33 18.88 1.87 -3.10
CA ALA A 33 20.01 2.76 -2.83
C ALA A 33 20.36 3.63 -4.04
N SER A 34 20.08 3.15 -5.25
CA SER A 34 20.24 3.89 -6.50
C SER A 34 19.14 4.92 -6.75
N TRP A 35 18.03 4.87 -6.01
CA TRP A 35 16.92 5.77 -6.25
C TRP A 35 17.28 7.18 -5.79
N GLU A 36 17.06 8.14 -6.68
CA GLU A 36 17.08 9.56 -6.36
C GLU A 36 16.14 9.87 -5.17
N PRO A 37 16.46 10.84 -4.30
CA PRO A 37 15.67 11.13 -3.11
C PRO A 37 14.18 11.37 -3.39
N TRP A 38 13.85 12.04 -4.50
CA TRP A 38 12.46 12.32 -4.87
C TRP A 38 11.66 11.06 -5.22
N LYS A 39 12.29 10.01 -5.75
CA LYS A 39 11.63 8.72 -6.04
C LYS A 39 11.23 8.01 -4.75
N ARG A 40 12.13 8.03 -3.75
CA ARG A 40 11.88 7.47 -2.42
C ARG A 40 10.72 8.18 -1.73
N VAL A 41 10.67 9.51 -1.83
CA VAL A 41 9.54 10.31 -1.30
C VAL A 41 8.23 9.92 -1.96
N GLN A 42 8.21 9.73 -3.29
CA GLN A 42 6.99 9.30 -4.00
C GLN A 42 6.55 7.89 -3.59
N TYR A 43 7.48 6.97 -3.39
CA TYR A 43 7.18 5.62 -2.91
C TYR A 43 6.59 5.63 -1.52
N ILE A 44 7.22 6.33 -0.56
CA ILE A 44 6.72 6.45 0.81
C ILE A 44 5.31 7.05 0.81
N ALA A 45 5.07 8.11 0.02
CA ALA A 45 3.75 8.71 -0.12
C ALA A 45 2.71 7.76 -0.73
N ALA A 46 3.11 6.83 -1.61
CA ALA A 46 2.21 5.82 -2.16
C ALA A 46 1.84 4.78 -1.09
N ILE A 47 2.82 4.30 -0.32
CA ILE A 47 2.59 3.39 0.81
C ILE A 47 1.67 4.03 1.86
N GLU A 48 1.89 5.29 2.22
CA GLU A 48 1.03 6.04 3.14
C GLU A 48 -0.42 6.16 2.63
N ARG A 49 -0.63 6.28 1.32
CA ARG A 49 -1.98 6.32 0.74
C ARG A 49 -2.68 4.97 0.85
N VAL A 50 -1.96 3.87 0.63
CA VAL A 50 -2.51 2.52 0.84
C VAL A 50 -2.92 2.37 2.30
N HIS A 51 -2.04 2.69 3.24
CA HIS A 51 -2.42 2.67 4.66
C HIS A 51 -3.63 3.55 4.97
N ALA A 52 -3.73 4.75 4.38
CA ALA A 52 -4.88 5.63 4.60
C ALA A 52 -6.19 5.07 4.02
N GLU A 53 -6.14 4.28 2.95
CA GLU A 53 -7.30 3.62 2.35
C GLU A 53 -7.85 2.50 3.24
N PHE A 54 -6.96 1.76 3.90
CA PHE A 54 -7.30 0.62 4.76
C PHE A 54 -7.34 0.96 6.26
N ALA A 55 -6.88 2.14 6.64
CA ALA A 55 -7.00 2.62 8.01
C ALA A 55 -8.47 2.66 8.41
N PRO A 56 -8.84 2.05 9.56
CA PRO A 56 -10.19 2.22 10.07
C PRO A 56 -10.40 3.71 10.29
N GLN A 57 -11.39 4.30 9.62
CA GLN A 57 -11.79 5.69 9.84
C GLN A 57 -12.14 5.84 11.32
N GLN A 58 -11.17 6.25 12.13
CA GLN A 58 -11.37 6.53 13.54
C GLN A 58 -12.21 7.80 13.64
N GLY A 59 -13.54 7.64 13.62
CA GLY A 59 -14.49 8.64 14.08
C GLY A 59 -15.15 9.51 13.01
N GLN A 60 -16.13 8.96 12.28
CA GLN A 60 -17.44 9.60 12.30
C GLN A 60 -18.07 9.34 13.69
N VAL A 61 -17.62 10.09 14.70
CA VAL A 61 -18.43 10.32 15.88
C VAL A 61 -19.30 11.52 15.57
N ALA A 62 -20.59 11.26 15.40
CA ALA A 62 -21.60 12.30 15.51
C ALA A 62 -21.45 12.97 16.89
N ALA A 63 -21.20 14.27 16.90
CA ALA A 63 -21.50 15.18 18.00
C ALA A 63 -21.80 16.56 17.42
#